data_AF-A0A254TL28-F1
#
_entry.id   AF-A0A254TL28-F1
#
_cell.length_a   1.000
_cell.length_b   1.000
_cell.length_c   1.000
_cell.angle_alpha   90.00
_cell.angle_beta   90.00
_cell.angle_gamma   90.00
#
_symmetry.space_group_name_H-M   'P 1'
#
loop_
_entity.id
_entity.type
_entity.pdbx_description
1 polymer ?
#
loop_
_entity_poly.entity_id
_entity_poly.type
_entity_poly.pdbx_seq_one_letter_code
_entity_poly.pdbx_strand_id
1 'polypeptide(L)'
;MEQPHNLRSLFAEAKAEKSALEARPDSNTDAYRSDVNATIAKLEECQRLVGLLSLFSSNEPLEDISTTDIQYLTVEYHLADLLQRTYSSDREALLRRALGQYERFLARLDDYDVLNEKDKKLYERYTSNPSSFSLTTTNDAATRREVKINRFREEKELKQKLEYFANNQNRLQSDEEDVRKLYIAEINLYIHQSFQSLDLLSQELTMLSTIRNAAPNPADPLQDDPRRRNQASESSYSERLDPPLAELLRGGKFGPILSKEGKPMQPFTLLDRRTQLQQGVFRSGHNLPTMTIDEYLEEEKRRGNVIEGGGEKSGMKPEVDEDDMDLADEETMKARAWDEYKEANPRGSGNTLNRG
;
A
#
# COMPACT_ATOMS: atom_id res chain seq x y z
N MET A 1 -38.57 26.46 -8.92
CA MET A 1 -38.49 27.03 -7.56
C MET A 1 -37.78 25.99 -6.72
N GLU A 2 -36.49 26.17 -6.47
CA GLU A 2 -35.76 25.32 -5.52
C GLU A 2 -36.25 25.66 -4.11
N GLN A 3 -36.68 24.65 -3.36
CA GLN A 3 -37.05 24.84 -1.96
C GLN A 3 -35.79 25.28 -1.18
N PRO A 4 -35.91 26.21 -0.21
CA PRO A 4 -34.80 26.51 0.67
C PRO A 4 -34.45 25.24 1.45
N HIS A 5 -33.30 24.63 1.11
CA HIS A 5 -32.85 23.42 1.79
C HIS A 5 -32.42 23.81 3.21
N ASN A 6 -33.16 23.33 4.20
CA ASN A 6 -32.78 23.49 5.61
C ASN A 6 -31.52 22.66 5.87
N LEU A 7 -30.54 23.22 6.59
CA LEU A 7 -29.27 22.54 6.94
C LEU A 7 -29.52 21.13 7.50
N ARG A 8 -30.52 20.98 8.36
CA ARG A 8 -30.86 19.69 8.97
C ARG A 8 -31.28 18.64 7.96
N SER A 9 -32.16 18.99 7.02
CA SER A 9 -32.63 18.05 6.00
C SER A 9 -31.53 17.74 4.98
N LEU A 10 -30.78 18.75 4.58
CA LEU A 10 -29.68 18.61 3.62
C LEU A 10 -28.57 17.70 4.18
N PHE A 11 -28.20 17.89 5.45
CA PHE A 11 -27.18 17.08 6.09
C PHE A 11 -27.64 15.64 6.30
N ALA A 12 -28.89 15.43 6.73
CA ALA A 12 -29.45 14.09 6.88
C ALA A 12 -29.51 13.34 5.55
N GLU A 13 -29.91 14.01 4.48
CA GLU A 13 -29.91 13.46 3.12
C GLU A 13 -28.49 13.11 2.65
N ALA A 14 -27.53 14.02 2.82
CA ALA A 14 -26.14 13.78 2.43
C ALA A 14 -25.50 12.62 3.21
N LYS A 15 -25.80 12.48 4.53
CA LYS A 15 -25.31 11.36 5.35
C LYS A 15 -25.92 10.02 4.88
N ALA A 16 -27.21 10.01 4.54
CA ALA A 16 -27.88 8.83 4.00
C ALA A 16 -27.32 8.41 2.64
N GLU A 17 -27.12 9.36 1.73
CA GLU A 17 -26.52 9.12 0.41
C GLU A 17 -25.08 8.60 0.53
N LYS A 18 -24.26 9.21 1.41
CA LYS A 18 -22.91 8.72 1.70
C LYS A 18 -22.92 7.27 2.16
N SER A 19 -23.81 6.93 3.10
CA SER A 19 -23.94 5.55 3.59
C SER A 19 -24.39 4.59 2.49
N ALA A 20 -25.27 5.02 1.58
CA ALA A 20 -25.67 4.22 0.43
C ALA A 20 -24.52 4.01 -0.56
N LEU A 21 -23.68 5.03 -0.79
CA LEU A 21 -22.50 4.96 -1.63
C LEU A 21 -21.42 4.00 -1.09
N GLU A 22 -21.32 3.85 0.23
CA GLU A 22 -20.38 2.90 0.86
C GLU A 22 -20.77 1.44 0.65
N ALA A 23 -22.07 1.14 0.56
CA ALA A 23 -22.57 -0.22 0.37
C ALA A 23 -22.59 -0.67 -1.11
N ARG A 24 -22.35 0.25 -2.04
CA ARG A 24 -22.46 0.01 -3.48
C ARG A 24 -21.23 -0.70 -4.06
N PRO A 25 -21.42 -1.78 -4.85
CA PRO A 25 -20.30 -2.51 -5.47
C PRO A 25 -19.80 -1.87 -6.78
N ASP A 26 -20.55 -0.93 -7.36
CA ASP A 26 -20.36 -0.38 -8.71
C ASP A 26 -19.52 0.91 -8.75
N SER A 27 -18.45 0.95 -7.97
CA SER A 27 -17.60 2.14 -7.75
C SER A 27 -16.86 2.67 -8.99
N ASN A 28 -16.84 1.91 -10.08
CA ASN A 28 -16.17 2.27 -11.34
C ASN A 28 -17.12 2.85 -12.40
N THR A 29 -18.41 2.97 -12.11
CA THR A 29 -19.42 3.46 -13.05
C THR A 29 -19.52 4.99 -13.08
N ASP A 30 -19.95 5.55 -14.21
CA ASP A 30 -20.18 7.00 -14.30
C ASP A 30 -21.38 7.45 -13.44
N ALA A 31 -22.36 6.57 -13.23
CA ALA A 31 -23.46 6.81 -12.28
C ALA A 31 -22.93 7.00 -10.86
N TYR A 32 -22.07 6.08 -10.37
CA TYR A 32 -21.44 6.22 -9.06
C TYR A 32 -20.64 7.51 -8.94
N ARG A 33 -19.87 7.88 -9.97
CA ARG A 33 -19.11 9.15 -10.00
C ARG A 33 -20.01 10.37 -9.90
N SER A 34 -21.12 10.37 -10.65
CA SER A 34 -22.12 11.44 -10.61
C SER A 34 -22.73 11.58 -9.22
N ASP A 35 -23.10 10.45 -8.61
CA ASP A 35 -23.72 10.42 -7.29
C ASP A 35 -22.75 10.90 -6.20
N VAL A 36 -21.48 10.45 -6.23
CA VAL A 36 -20.43 10.95 -5.33
C VAL A 36 -20.26 12.46 -5.46
N ASN A 37 -20.17 12.99 -6.68
CA ASN A 37 -20.01 14.43 -6.89
C ASN A 37 -21.26 15.22 -6.43
N ALA A 38 -22.46 14.67 -6.62
CA ALA A 38 -23.70 15.28 -6.14
C ALA A 38 -23.75 15.32 -4.61
N THR A 39 -23.39 14.23 -3.93
CA THR A 39 -23.33 14.20 -2.46
C THR A 39 -22.23 15.12 -1.92
N ILE A 40 -21.08 15.24 -2.61
CA ILE A 40 -20.04 16.22 -2.27
C ILE A 40 -20.60 17.65 -2.35
N ALA A 41 -21.33 18.00 -3.41
CA ALA A 41 -21.92 19.33 -3.55
C ALA A 41 -22.93 19.63 -2.41
N LYS A 42 -23.71 18.64 -1.97
CA LYS A 42 -24.60 18.78 -0.81
C LYS A 42 -23.82 19.03 0.49
N LEU A 43 -22.71 18.31 0.72
CA LEU A 43 -21.86 18.52 1.89
C LEU A 43 -21.12 19.86 1.85
N GLU A 44 -20.70 20.33 0.68
CA GLU A 44 -20.13 21.67 0.49
C GLU A 44 -21.15 22.76 0.87
N GLU A 45 -22.42 22.58 0.48
CA GLU A 45 -23.49 23.49 0.87
C GLU A 45 -23.78 23.42 2.37
N CYS A 46 -23.76 22.22 2.99
CA CYS A 46 -23.80 22.09 4.45
C CYS A 46 -22.65 22.86 5.11
N GLN A 47 -21.42 22.71 4.63
CA GLN A 47 -20.25 23.43 5.16
C GLN A 47 -20.44 24.96 5.04
N ARG A 48 -20.98 25.44 3.92
CA ARG A 48 -21.30 26.86 3.71
C ARG A 48 -22.35 27.36 4.69
N LEU A 49 -23.43 26.59 4.90
CA LEU A 49 -24.52 26.94 5.82
C LEU A 49 -24.05 26.94 7.28
N VAL A 50 -23.23 25.97 7.70
CA VAL A 50 -22.62 25.95 9.04
C VAL A 50 -21.80 27.22 9.29
N GLY A 51 -21.00 27.63 8.31
CA GLY A 51 -20.23 28.89 8.39
C GLY A 51 -21.11 30.14 8.43
N LEU A 52 -22.17 30.19 7.61
CA LEU A 52 -23.10 31.33 7.57
C LEU A 52 -23.90 31.48 8.86
N LEU A 53 -24.31 30.36 9.46
CA LEU A 53 -25.00 30.32 10.74
C LEU A 53 -24.06 30.54 11.94
N SER A 54 -22.74 30.48 11.70
CA SER A 54 -21.71 30.61 12.74
C SER A 54 -21.96 29.69 13.94
N LEU A 55 -22.31 28.42 13.66
CA LEU A 55 -22.69 27.44 14.68
C LEU A 55 -21.54 27.08 15.64
N PHE A 56 -20.30 27.35 15.24
CA PHE A 56 -19.11 26.97 15.98
C PHE A 56 -18.15 28.15 16.10
N SER A 57 -17.52 28.27 17.27
CA SER A 57 -16.55 29.29 17.64
C SER A 57 -15.42 28.65 18.43
N SER A 58 -14.17 28.96 18.10
CA SER A 58 -12.99 28.37 18.75
C SER A 58 -12.81 28.75 20.23
N ASN A 59 -13.62 29.66 20.78
CA ASN A 59 -13.54 30.11 22.17
C ASN A 59 -14.68 29.56 23.06
N GLU A 60 -15.47 28.64 22.55
CA GLU A 60 -16.64 28.09 23.23
C GLU A 60 -16.35 26.64 23.66
N PRO A 61 -16.71 26.23 24.89
CA PRO A 61 -16.57 24.85 25.30
C PRO A 61 -17.61 23.95 24.60
N LEU A 62 -17.35 22.64 24.53
CA LEU A 62 -18.26 21.70 23.85
C LEU A 62 -19.66 21.71 24.48
N GLU A 63 -19.74 21.91 25.79
CA GLU A 63 -20.97 21.92 26.60
C GLU A 63 -21.98 22.99 26.15
N ASP A 64 -21.51 24.10 25.58
CA ASP A 64 -22.38 25.21 25.15
C ASP A 64 -23.02 24.95 23.78
N ILE A 65 -22.52 23.97 23.01
CA ILE A 65 -23.13 23.56 21.74
C ILE A 65 -24.40 22.73 22.00
N SER A 66 -25.48 23.10 21.30
CA SER A 66 -26.73 22.35 21.34
C SER A 66 -26.53 20.90 20.86
N THR A 67 -27.19 19.94 21.51
CA THR A 67 -27.05 18.51 21.17
C THR A 67 -27.34 18.24 19.70
N THR A 68 -28.27 18.97 19.09
CA THR A 68 -28.62 18.82 17.68
C THR A 68 -27.57 19.36 16.72
N ASP A 69 -26.73 20.32 17.14
CA ASP A 69 -25.75 20.96 16.27
C ASP A 69 -24.40 20.24 16.28
N ILE A 70 -24.09 19.45 17.32
CA ILE A 70 -22.87 18.62 17.42
C ILE A 70 -22.63 17.80 16.16
N GLN A 71 -23.69 17.23 15.57
CA GLN A 71 -23.57 16.40 14.36
C GLN A 71 -22.90 17.15 13.20
N TYR A 72 -23.05 18.48 13.12
CA TYR A 72 -22.47 19.28 12.05
C TYR A 72 -20.96 19.50 12.21
N LEU A 73 -20.36 19.16 13.36
CA LEU A 73 -18.90 19.08 13.51
C LEU A 73 -18.28 18.03 12.56
N THR A 74 -19.08 17.08 12.08
CA THR A 74 -18.63 15.97 11.22
C THR A 74 -18.72 16.28 9.71
N VAL A 75 -19.18 17.46 9.32
CA VAL A 75 -19.33 17.85 7.90
C VAL A 75 -17.99 17.78 7.17
N GLU A 76 -16.94 18.36 7.75
CA GLU A 76 -15.58 18.33 7.20
C GLU A 76 -15.07 16.89 7.02
N TYR A 77 -15.33 16.01 7.99
CA TYR A 77 -14.96 14.60 7.93
C TYR A 77 -15.64 13.89 6.75
N HIS A 78 -16.97 14.02 6.63
CA HIS A 78 -17.72 13.37 5.55
C HIS A 78 -17.28 13.84 4.18
N LEU A 79 -16.95 15.12 4.04
CA LEU A 79 -16.46 15.70 2.80
C LEU A 79 -15.06 15.17 2.45
N ALA A 80 -14.14 15.11 3.43
CA ALA A 80 -12.81 14.54 3.25
C ALA A 80 -12.86 13.07 2.80
N ASP A 81 -13.75 12.29 3.42
CA ASP A 81 -13.95 10.87 3.13
C ASP A 81 -14.50 10.65 1.70
N LEU A 82 -15.51 11.42 1.27
CA LEU A 82 -16.05 11.32 -0.08
C LEU A 82 -15.09 11.83 -1.16
N LEU A 83 -14.31 12.88 -0.88
CA LEU A 83 -13.29 13.36 -1.82
C LEU A 83 -12.35 12.23 -2.22
N GLN A 84 -11.88 11.42 -1.27
CA GLN A 84 -10.99 10.28 -1.56
C GLN A 84 -11.60 9.23 -2.50
N ARG A 85 -12.93 9.11 -2.56
CA ARG A 85 -13.66 8.18 -3.45
C ARG A 85 -13.89 8.73 -4.86
N THR A 86 -13.52 9.99 -5.11
CA THR A 86 -13.72 10.65 -6.39
C THR A 86 -12.60 10.32 -7.37
N TYR A 87 -12.95 10.23 -8.66
CA TYR A 87 -12.00 10.04 -9.76
C TYR A 87 -11.66 11.41 -10.36
N SER A 88 -10.36 11.69 -10.50
CA SER A 88 -9.86 12.93 -11.09
C SER A 88 -8.60 12.64 -11.90
N SER A 89 -8.38 13.42 -12.96
CA SER A 89 -7.10 13.45 -13.69
C SER A 89 -5.98 14.02 -12.82
N ASP A 90 -6.31 14.97 -11.95
CA ASP A 90 -5.41 15.51 -10.93
C ASP A 90 -5.78 14.92 -9.56
N ARG A 91 -5.26 13.72 -9.30
CA ARG A 91 -5.43 13.03 -8.01
C ARG A 91 -4.74 13.81 -6.88
N GLU A 92 -3.57 14.39 -7.13
CA GLU A 92 -2.79 15.11 -6.12
C GLU A 92 -3.57 16.29 -5.54
N ALA A 93 -4.16 17.12 -6.39
CA ALA A 93 -5.00 18.25 -5.95
C ALA A 93 -6.18 17.79 -5.09
N LEU A 94 -6.79 16.67 -5.45
CA LEU A 94 -7.91 16.10 -4.72
C LEU A 94 -7.49 15.56 -3.34
N LEU A 95 -6.36 14.88 -3.24
CA LEU A 95 -5.82 14.40 -1.97
C LEU A 95 -5.46 15.56 -1.04
N ARG A 96 -4.83 16.62 -1.57
CA ARG A 96 -4.54 17.84 -0.80
C ARG A 96 -5.83 18.50 -0.29
N ARG A 97 -6.88 18.49 -1.12
CA ARG A 97 -8.20 18.99 -0.72
C ARG A 97 -8.82 18.15 0.40
N ALA A 98 -8.75 16.82 0.30
CA ALA A 98 -9.23 15.92 1.35
C ALA A 98 -8.44 16.10 2.67
N LEU A 99 -7.12 16.23 2.57
CA LEU A 99 -6.22 16.51 3.69
C LEU A 99 -6.63 17.80 4.41
N GLY A 100 -6.83 18.91 3.67
CA GLY A 100 -7.26 20.17 4.26
C GLY A 100 -8.63 20.12 4.96
N GLN A 101 -9.50 19.18 4.59
CA GLN A 101 -10.79 18.97 5.25
C GLN A 101 -10.63 18.14 6.54
N TYR A 102 -9.78 17.10 6.54
CA TYR A 102 -9.41 16.42 7.78
C TYR A 102 -8.70 17.35 8.78
N GLU A 103 -7.83 18.23 8.29
CA GLU A 103 -7.15 19.24 9.13
C GLU A 103 -8.16 20.17 9.81
N ARG A 104 -9.14 20.70 9.06
CA ARG A 104 -10.22 21.53 9.62
C ARG A 104 -11.07 20.79 10.64
N PHE A 105 -11.38 19.52 10.35
CA PHE A 105 -12.11 18.64 11.27
C PHE A 105 -11.36 18.47 12.59
N LEU A 106 -10.10 18.04 12.53
CA LEU A 106 -9.28 17.79 13.73
C LEU A 106 -8.97 19.07 14.50
N ALA A 107 -8.65 20.17 13.82
CA ALA A 107 -8.40 21.46 14.46
C ALA A 107 -9.64 21.94 15.25
N ARG A 108 -10.83 21.82 14.66
CA ARG A 108 -12.07 22.18 15.36
C ARG A 108 -12.31 21.29 16.57
N LEU A 109 -12.03 19.99 16.47
CA LEU A 109 -12.19 19.08 17.61
C LEU A 109 -11.15 19.28 18.71
N ASP A 110 -9.96 19.79 18.37
CA ASP A 110 -8.96 20.21 19.33
C ASP A 110 -9.40 21.50 20.06
N ASP A 111 -9.92 22.49 19.33
CA ASP A 111 -10.48 23.73 19.91
C ASP A 111 -11.57 23.45 20.96
N TYR A 112 -12.40 22.42 20.73
CA TYR A 112 -13.47 22.00 21.63
C TYR A 112 -13.03 20.94 22.67
N ASP A 113 -11.73 20.65 22.79
CA ASP A 113 -11.15 19.67 23.72
C ASP A 113 -11.77 18.24 23.62
N VAL A 114 -12.28 17.87 22.43
CA VAL A 114 -12.89 16.56 22.18
C VAL A 114 -11.82 15.46 22.02
N LEU A 115 -10.62 15.83 21.59
CA LEU A 115 -9.52 14.88 21.39
C LEU A 115 -9.05 14.31 22.73
N ASN A 116 -9.06 12.99 22.87
CA ASN A 116 -8.48 12.32 24.03
C ASN A 116 -6.94 12.44 24.03
N GLU A 117 -6.28 12.08 25.15
CA GLU A 117 -4.81 12.21 25.28
C GLU A 117 -4.01 11.47 24.20
N LYS A 118 -4.49 10.34 23.70
CA LYS A 118 -3.80 9.59 22.64
C LYS A 118 -3.94 10.30 21.30
N ASP A 119 -5.13 10.82 21.01
CA ASP A 119 -5.46 11.54 19.79
C ASP A 119 -4.77 12.90 19.73
N LYS A 120 -4.66 13.62 20.86
CA LYS A 120 -3.85 14.85 20.97
C LYS A 120 -2.38 14.60 20.61
N LYS A 121 -1.76 13.54 21.12
CA LYS A 121 -0.37 13.17 20.76
C LYS A 121 -0.19 12.86 19.28
N LEU A 122 -1.21 12.27 18.64
CA LEU A 122 -1.18 12.00 17.20
C LEU A 122 -1.37 13.28 16.41
N TYR A 123 -2.26 14.16 16.86
CA TYR A 123 -2.49 15.47 16.27
C TYR A 123 -1.24 16.34 16.34
N GLU A 124 -0.59 16.45 17.51
CA GLU A 124 0.69 17.15 17.68
C GLU A 124 1.78 16.63 16.74
N ARG A 125 1.90 15.30 16.61
CA ARG A 125 2.85 14.67 15.69
C ARG A 125 2.53 15.03 14.24
N TYR A 126 1.26 14.97 13.86
CA TYR A 126 0.80 15.32 12.54
C TYR A 126 1.12 16.78 12.23
N THR A 127 0.71 17.72 13.09
CA THR A 127 0.94 19.17 12.94
C THR A 127 2.43 19.51 12.86
N SER A 128 3.28 18.76 13.57
CA SER A 128 4.74 18.95 13.51
C SER A 128 5.35 18.57 12.15
N ASN A 129 4.89 17.49 11.53
CA ASN A 129 5.40 17.01 10.23
C ASN A 129 4.29 16.32 9.40
N PRO A 130 3.39 17.08 8.74
CA PRO A 130 2.24 16.51 8.04
C PRO A 130 2.65 15.60 6.87
N SER A 131 3.72 15.96 6.14
CA SER A 131 4.17 15.24 4.95
C SER A 131 4.77 13.87 5.23
N SER A 132 5.26 13.63 6.45
CA SER A 132 5.85 12.36 6.88
C SER A 132 5.04 11.70 8.00
N PHE A 133 3.80 12.11 8.18
CA PHE A 133 2.95 11.55 9.22
C PHE A 133 2.75 10.06 9.00
N SER A 134 2.93 9.29 10.08
CA SER A 134 2.55 7.88 10.14
C SER A 134 2.04 7.52 11.54
N LEU A 135 1.12 6.56 11.57
CA LEU A 135 0.60 6.01 12.83
C LEU A 135 1.70 5.32 13.63
N THR A 136 2.72 4.80 12.96
CA THR A 136 3.85 4.10 13.59
C THR A 136 5.10 4.97 13.61
N THR A 137 5.71 5.15 14.78
CA THR A 137 6.96 5.90 14.92
C THR A 137 8.16 5.11 14.39
N THR A 138 8.08 3.77 14.43
CA THR A 138 9.15 2.85 14.07
C THR A 138 8.85 2.16 12.74
N ASN A 139 9.90 1.86 11.97
CA ASN A 139 9.80 1.14 10.69
C ASN A 139 9.79 -0.40 10.87
N ASP A 140 9.71 -0.88 12.12
CA ASP A 140 9.72 -2.31 12.41
C ASP A 140 8.37 -2.98 12.02
N ALA A 141 8.45 -4.13 11.36
CA ALA A 141 7.28 -4.84 10.86
C ALA A 141 6.39 -5.38 11.99
N ALA A 142 6.98 -5.81 13.12
CA ALA A 142 6.21 -6.31 14.25
C ALA A 142 5.41 -5.18 14.91
N THR A 143 6.06 -4.04 15.19
CA THR A 143 5.37 -2.85 15.74
C THR A 143 4.25 -2.34 14.84
N ARG A 144 4.46 -2.28 13.52
CA ARG A 144 3.42 -1.90 12.54
C ARG A 144 2.21 -2.82 12.58
N ARG A 145 2.45 -4.13 12.63
CA ARG A 145 1.38 -5.12 12.72
C ARG A 145 0.59 -4.95 14.02
N GLU A 146 1.28 -4.77 15.14
CA GLU A 146 0.66 -4.58 16.44
C GLU A 146 -0.21 -3.31 16.48
N VAL A 147 0.31 -2.17 16.01
CA VAL A 147 -0.45 -0.92 15.91
C VAL A 147 -1.69 -1.13 15.06
N LYS A 148 -1.58 -1.78 13.89
CA LYS A 148 -2.73 -2.06 13.04
C LYS A 148 -3.78 -2.95 13.72
N ILE A 149 -3.36 -3.97 14.46
CA ILE A 149 -4.26 -4.85 15.23
C ILE A 149 -4.97 -4.04 16.31
N ASN A 150 -4.25 -3.22 17.07
CA ASN A 150 -4.83 -2.41 18.13
C ASN A 150 -5.83 -1.39 17.57
N ARG A 151 -5.48 -0.72 16.47
CA ARG A 151 -6.39 0.19 15.75
C ARG A 151 -7.66 -0.50 15.28
N PHE A 152 -7.52 -1.67 14.66
CA PHE A 152 -8.68 -2.46 14.23
C PHE A 152 -9.58 -2.87 15.40
N ARG A 153 -9.00 -3.21 16.56
CA ARG A 153 -9.76 -3.52 17.79
C ARG A 153 -10.49 -2.28 18.32
N GLU A 154 -9.82 -1.14 18.42
CA GLU A 154 -10.41 0.14 18.84
C GLU A 154 -11.58 0.54 17.92
N GLU A 155 -11.37 0.48 16.60
CA GLU A 155 -12.43 0.79 15.63
C GLU A 155 -13.63 -0.16 15.76
N LYS A 156 -13.38 -1.45 15.96
CA LYS A 156 -14.43 -2.44 16.19
C LYS A 156 -15.21 -2.14 17.48
N GLU A 157 -14.53 -1.78 18.56
CA GLU A 157 -15.17 -1.40 19.83
C GLU A 157 -16.03 -0.15 19.68
N LEU A 158 -15.54 0.87 18.97
CA LEU A 158 -16.30 2.10 18.68
C LEU A 158 -17.56 1.81 17.85
N LYS A 159 -17.44 0.98 16.81
CA LYS A 159 -18.58 0.54 15.99
C LYS A 159 -19.60 -0.26 16.82
N GLN A 160 -19.15 -1.15 17.69
CA GLN A 160 -20.04 -1.89 18.60
C GLN A 160 -20.77 -0.97 19.59
N LYS A 161 -20.09 0.04 20.14
CA LYS A 161 -20.71 1.06 20.99
C LYS A 161 -21.79 1.84 20.23
N LEU A 162 -21.52 2.25 19.00
CA LEU A 162 -22.51 2.94 18.16
C LEU A 162 -23.71 2.06 17.84
N GLU A 163 -23.49 0.79 17.51
CA GLU A 163 -24.57 -0.17 17.27
C GLU A 163 -25.45 -0.36 18.52
N TYR A 164 -24.84 -0.42 19.70
CA TYR A 164 -25.57 -0.46 20.97
C TYR A 164 -26.45 0.78 21.18
N PHE A 165 -25.90 1.99 20.95
CA PHE A 165 -26.67 3.23 21.08
C PHE A 165 -27.80 3.32 20.02
N ALA A 166 -27.54 2.91 18.78
CA ALA A 166 -28.53 2.91 17.71
C ALA A 166 -29.68 1.92 17.96
N ASN A 167 -29.39 0.69 18.39
CA ASN A 167 -30.41 -0.32 18.68
C ASN A 167 -31.26 0.06 19.90
N ASN A 168 -30.65 0.76 20.86
CA ASN A 168 -31.36 1.21 22.04
C ASN A 168 -31.97 2.61 21.86
N GLN A 169 -31.87 3.22 20.68
CA GLN A 169 -32.34 4.58 20.42
C GLN A 169 -33.83 4.77 20.75
N ASN A 170 -34.69 3.77 20.55
CA ASN A 170 -36.11 3.85 20.96
C ASN A 170 -36.32 3.83 22.49
N ARG A 171 -35.36 3.31 23.26
CA ARG A 171 -35.34 3.39 24.74
C ARG A 171 -34.65 4.68 25.22
N LEU A 172 -33.67 5.17 24.47
CA LEU A 172 -32.86 6.36 24.78
C LEU A 172 -33.50 7.67 24.23
N GLN A 173 -34.51 7.59 23.37
CA GLN A 173 -35.23 8.73 22.79
C GLN A 173 -35.91 9.65 23.83
N SER A 174 -35.94 9.23 25.09
CA SER A 174 -36.48 10.02 26.19
C SER A 174 -35.44 10.93 26.87
N ASP A 175 -34.15 10.80 26.55
CA ASP A 175 -33.07 11.56 27.21
C ASP A 175 -32.14 12.22 26.17
N GLU A 176 -32.03 13.55 26.23
CA GLU A 176 -31.15 14.34 25.36
C GLU A 176 -29.67 13.97 25.57
N GLU A 177 -29.30 13.64 26.80
CA GLU A 177 -27.93 13.22 27.18
C GLU A 177 -27.47 12.00 26.40
N ASP A 178 -28.39 11.08 26.10
CA ASP A 178 -28.06 9.86 25.39
C ASP A 178 -27.85 10.09 23.89
N VAL A 179 -28.60 11.03 23.30
CA VAL A 179 -28.36 11.50 21.92
C VAL A 179 -27.01 12.21 21.84
N ARG A 180 -26.67 13.03 22.84
CA ARG A 180 -25.38 13.70 22.93
C ARG A 180 -24.22 12.71 22.97
N LYS A 181 -24.32 11.68 23.81
CA LYS A 181 -23.32 10.59 23.89
C LYS A 181 -23.17 9.86 22.56
N LEU A 182 -24.27 9.62 21.84
CA LEU A 182 -24.23 8.99 20.52
C LEU A 182 -23.42 9.83 19.53
N TYR A 183 -23.69 11.15 19.43
CA TYR A 183 -22.94 12.02 18.53
C TYR A 183 -21.45 12.12 18.90
N ILE A 184 -21.12 12.20 20.19
CA ILE A 184 -19.73 12.18 20.65
C ILE A 184 -19.07 10.83 20.30
N ALA A 185 -19.77 9.71 20.43
CA ALA A 185 -19.26 8.40 20.02
C ALA A 185 -19.02 8.32 18.49
N GLU A 186 -19.89 8.94 17.67
CA GLU A 186 -19.69 9.04 16.22
C GLU A 186 -18.44 9.86 15.90
N ILE A 187 -18.28 11.02 16.55
CA ILE A 187 -17.10 11.87 16.40
C ILE A 187 -15.82 11.10 16.76
N ASN A 188 -15.82 10.33 17.85
CA ASN A 188 -14.68 9.50 18.25
C ASN A 188 -14.31 8.44 17.19
N LEU A 189 -15.31 7.81 16.56
CA LEU A 189 -15.07 6.92 15.42
C LEU A 189 -14.42 7.68 14.24
N TYR A 190 -14.92 8.88 13.94
CA TYR A 190 -14.41 9.69 12.84
C TYR A 190 -13.02 10.26 13.10
N ILE A 191 -12.67 10.61 14.34
CA ILE A 191 -11.28 10.94 14.73
C ILE A 191 -10.37 9.76 14.43
N HIS A 192 -10.76 8.56 14.89
CA HIS A 192 -9.98 7.34 14.67
C HIS A 192 -9.74 7.08 13.18
N GLN A 193 -10.80 7.17 12.36
CA GLN A 193 -10.73 6.98 10.92
C GLN A 193 -9.92 8.09 10.23
N SER A 194 -10.02 9.34 10.70
CA SER A 194 -9.25 10.47 10.15
C SER A 194 -7.75 10.22 10.27
N PHE A 195 -7.25 9.76 11.42
CA PHE A 195 -5.81 9.46 11.54
C PHE A 195 -5.36 8.28 10.67
N GLN A 196 -6.21 7.28 10.44
CA GLN A 196 -5.91 6.21 9.47
C GLN A 196 -5.83 6.77 8.05
N SER A 197 -6.78 7.62 7.66
CA SER A 197 -6.79 8.28 6.36
C SER A 197 -5.59 9.21 6.18
N LEU A 198 -5.18 9.97 7.19
CA LEU A 198 -4.01 10.85 7.11
C LEU A 198 -2.71 10.09 6.85
N ASP A 199 -2.52 8.90 7.44
CA ASP A 199 -1.36 8.03 7.18
C ASP A 199 -1.39 7.46 5.75
N LEU A 200 -2.57 7.09 5.24
CA LEU A 200 -2.71 6.64 3.85
C LEU A 200 -2.49 7.78 2.85
N LEU A 201 -3.02 8.96 3.13
CA LEU A 201 -2.89 10.15 2.30
C LEU A 201 -1.44 10.65 2.23
N SER A 202 -0.71 10.64 3.35
CA SER A 202 0.71 11.03 3.37
C SER A 202 1.55 10.10 2.48
N GLN A 203 1.28 8.79 2.53
CA GLN A 203 1.94 7.79 1.69
C GLN A 203 1.56 7.96 0.21
N GLU A 204 0.28 8.14 -0.11
CA GLU A 204 -0.20 8.34 -1.48
C GLU A 204 0.39 9.62 -2.10
N LEU A 205 0.40 10.74 -1.36
CA LEU A 205 1.02 11.98 -1.81
C LEU A 205 2.53 11.82 -2.03
N THR A 206 3.22 11.10 -1.15
CA THR A 206 4.65 10.79 -1.32
C THR A 206 4.87 9.99 -2.60
N MET A 207 4.07 8.95 -2.86
CA MET A 207 4.14 8.16 -4.08
C MET A 207 3.85 8.98 -5.35
N LEU A 208 2.83 9.84 -5.33
CA LEU A 208 2.52 10.69 -6.48
C LEU A 208 3.63 11.71 -6.75
N SER A 209 4.22 12.28 -5.69
CA SER A 209 5.39 13.15 -5.78
C SER A 209 6.59 12.43 -6.39
N THR A 210 6.90 11.22 -5.94
CA THR A 210 8.02 10.45 -6.51
C THR A 210 7.77 10.06 -7.96
N ILE A 211 6.54 9.70 -8.34
CA ILE A 211 6.19 9.39 -9.73
C ILE A 211 6.32 10.62 -10.64
N ARG A 212 5.88 11.79 -10.17
CA ARG A 212 5.99 13.05 -10.94
C ARG A 212 7.43 13.53 -11.10
N ASN A 213 8.25 13.35 -10.07
CA ASN A 213 9.65 13.76 -10.05
C ASN A 213 10.60 12.70 -10.62
N ALA A 214 10.15 11.45 -10.77
CA ALA A 214 10.89 10.45 -11.50
C ALA A 214 11.03 10.93 -12.94
N ALA A 215 12.26 11.14 -13.39
CA ALA A 215 12.52 11.37 -14.80
C ALA A 215 11.84 10.25 -15.61
N PRO A 216 11.24 10.53 -16.78
CA PRO A 216 10.87 9.47 -17.69
C PRO A 216 12.13 8.65 -17.86
N ASN A 217 12.08 7.38 -17.43
CA ASN A 217 13.24 6.51 -17.47
C ASN A 217 13.80 6.67 -18.89
N PRO A 218 14.99 7.28 -19.10
CA PRO A 218 15.54 7.37 -20.44
C PRO A 218 15.57 5.93 -20.88
N ALA A 219 14.76 5.60 -21.90
CA ALA A 219 14.55 4.24 -22.33
C ALA A 219 15.90 3.55 -22.25
N ASP A 220 16.06 2.65 -21.26
CA ASP A 220 17.29 1.89 -21.09
C ASP A 220 17.53 1.39 -22.51
N PRO A 221 18.61 1.81 -23.21
CA PRO A 221 18.77 1.48 -24.61
C PRO A 221 18.73 -0.02 -24.60
N LEU A 222 17.61 -0.57 -25.09
CA LEU A 222 17.24 -1.95 -24.96
C LEU A 222 18.52 -2.71 -25.22
N GLN A 223 19.07 -3.38 -24.19
CA GLN A 223 20.19 -4.28 -24.41
C GLN A 223 19.79 -5.09 -25.62
N ASP A 224 20.56 -4.92 -26.69
CA ASP A 224 20.20 -5.28 -28.05
C ASP A 224 19.98 -6.79 -28.05
N ASP A 225 18.75 -7.22 -27.71
CA ASP A 225 18.42 -8.62 -27.58
C ASP A 225 18.56 -9.15 -29.02
N PRO A 226 19.49 -10.07 -29.29
CA PRO A 226 19.74 -10.55 -30.65
C PRO A 226 18.49 -11.18 -31.28
N ARG A 227 17.42 -11.42 -30.50
CA ARG A 227 16.09 -11.82 -30.96
C ARG A 227 15.29 -10.70 -31.65
N ARG A 228 15.56 -9.43 -31.38
CA ARG A 228 14.84 -8.28 -32.00
C ARG A 228 15.33 -7.92 -33.40
N ARG A 229 16.54 -8.34 -33.78
CA ARG A 229 17.12 -8.01 -35.10
C ARG A 229 16.36 -8.63 -36.28
N ASN A 230 15.54 -9.66 -36.04
CA ASN A 230 14.69 -10.28 -37.07
C ASN A 230 13.29 -9.65 -37.20
N GLN A 231 12.88 -8.72 -36.34
CA GLN A 231 11.54 -8.10 -36.39
C GLN A 231 11.46 -6.81 -37.21
N ALA A 232 12.61 -6.21 -37.57
CA ALA A 232 12.63 -4.95 -38.30
C ALA A 232 12.21 -5.06 -39.79
N SER A 233 12.02 -6.28 -40.33
CA SER A 233 11.49 -6.48 -41.68
C SER A 233 9.98 -6.78 -41.73
N GLU A 234 9.30 -6.85 -40.58
CA GLU A 234 7.89 -7.28 -40.46
C GLU A 234 6.96 -6.17 -39.94
N SER A 235 7.35 -4.89 -40.08
CA SER A 235 6.48 -3.76 -39.68
C SER A 235 5.39 -3.44 -40.72
N SER A 236 4.65 -4.46 -41.17
CA SER A 236 3.36 -4.28 -41.83
C SER A 236 2.30 -4.94 -40.98
N TYR A 237 1.76 -4.18 -40.03
CA TYR A 237 0.69 -4.58 -39.14
C TYR A 237 -0.50 -5.18 -39.94
N SER A 238 -0.78 -6.45 -39.69
CA SER A 238 -1.91 -7.19 -40.24
C SER A 238 -2.78 -7.64 -39.07
N GLU A 239 -3.99 -7.10 -38.96
CA GLU A 239 -5.00 -7.45 -37.95
C GLU A 239 -5.58 -8.88 -38.12
N ARG A 240 -5.05 -9.65 -39.08
CA ARG A 240 -5.40 -11.06 -39.29
C ARG A 240 -4.38 -11.96 -38.59
N LEU A 241 -4.88 -12.89 -37.77
CA LEU A 241 -4.09 -13.93 -37.09
C LEU A 241 -3.39 -14.90 -38.07
N ASP A 242 -3.85 -14.93 -39.33
CA ASP A 242 -3.24 -15.73 -40.39
C ASP A 242 -2.59 -14.82 -41.45
N PRO A 243 -1.31 -15.02 -41.81
CA PRO A 243 -0.69 -14.33 -42.93
C PRO A 243 -1.41 -14.71 -44.24
N PRO A 244 -1.59 -13.79 -45.20
CA PRO A 244 -2.27 -14.10 -46.45
C PRO A 244 -1.52 -15.21 -47.19
N LEU A 245 -2.24 -16.23 -47.67
CA LEU A 245 -1.70 -17.40 -48.38
C LEU A 245 -0.72 -17.02 -49.51
N ALA A 246 -0.94 -15.85 -50.14
CA ALA A 246 -0.10 -15.29 -51.19
C ALA A 246 1.32 -14.90 -50.74
N GLU A 247 1.53 -14.62 -49.46
CA GLU A 247 2.83 -14.28 -48.87
C GLU A 247 3.63 -15.53 -48.49
N LEU A 248 2.95 -16.57 -48.00
CA LEU A 248 3.54 -17.90 -47.78
C LEU A 248 4.05 -18.53 -49.10
N LEU A 249 3.39 -18.20 -50.22
CA LEU A 249 3.75 -18.62 -51.58
C LEU A 249 4.87 -17.78 -52.22
N ARG A 250 5.21 -16.60 -51.68
CA ARG A 250 6.27 -15.74 -52.25
C ARG A 250 7.67 -16.10 -51.78
N GLY A 251 7.81 -16.79 -50.65
CA GLY A 251 9.12 -17.17 -50.07
C GLY A 251 9.63 -18.57 -50.42
N GLY A 252 8.80 -19.42 -51.02
CA GLY A 252 9.14 -20.82 -51.28
C GLY A 252 9.40 -21.10 -52.76
N LYS A 253 10.56 -21.67 -53.09
CA LYS A 253 10.88 -22.27 -54.41
C LYS A 253 9.98 -23.48 -54.77
N PHE A 254 8.85 -23.68 -54.09
CA PHE A 254 8.02 -24.87 -54.20
C PHE A 254 6.53 -24.47 -54.11
N GLY A 255 5.74 -25.01 -55.03
CA GLY A 255 4.34 -24.65 -55.27
C GLY A 255 3.34 -25.14 -54.20
N PRO A 256 2.03 -25.27 -54.56
CA PRO A 256 0.95 -25.51 -53.61
C PRO A 256 1.13 -26.78 -52.77
N ILE A 257 0.83 -26.70 -51.47
CA ILE A 257 0.98 -27.78 -50.47
C ILE A 257 0.02 -28.96 -50.72
N LEU A 258 -1.14 -28.69 -51.34
CA LEU A 258 -2.17 -29.69 -51.67
C LEU A 258 -2.41 -29.71 -53.18
N SER A 259 -2.65 -30.89 -53.74
CA SER A 259 -3.23 -30.99 -55.09
C SER A 259 -4.70 -30.49 -55.08
N LYS A 260 -5.26 -30.21 -56.25
CA LYS A 260 -6.70 -29.82 -56.38
C LYS A 260 -7.67 -30.89 -55.86
N GLU A 261 -7.17 -32.11 -55.64
CA GLU A 261 -7.90 -33.27 -55.11
C GLU A 261 -7.61 -33.50 -53.62
N GLY A 262 -6.90 -32.58 -52.95
CA GLY A 262 -6.66 -32.61 -51.50
C GLY A 262 -5.54 -33.55 -51.05
N LYS A 263 -4.70 -34.07 -51.95
CA LYS A 263 -3.52 -34.87 -51.56
C LYS A 263 -2.35 -33.96 -51.17
N PRO A 264 -1.76 -34.11 -49.97
CA PRO A 264 -0.59 -33.35 -49.55
C PRO A 264 0.62 -33.76 -50.40
N MET A 265 1.15 -32.80 -51.15
CA MET A 265 2.31 -32.97 -52.03
C MET A 265 3.64 -32.65 -51.32
N GLN A 266 3.57 -32.23 -50.06
CA GLN A 266 4.73 -31.87 -49.22
C GLN A 266 4.66 -32.62 -47.89
N PRO A 267 5.78 -33.18 -47.39
CA PRO A 267 5.83 -33.74 -46.05
C PRO A 267 5.74 -32.60 -45.02
N PHE A 268 4.76 -32.66 -44.13
CA PHE A 268 4.63 -31.74 -43.00
C PHE A 268 4.87 -32.48 -41.69
N THR A 269 5.57 -31.84 -40.75
CA THR A 269 5.80 -32.35 -39.41
C THR A 269 4.82 -31.71 -38.44
N LEU A 270 3.99 -32.51 -37.76
CA LEU A 270 3.20 -32.07 -36.62
C LEU A 270 4.14 -31.77 -35.46
N LEU A 271 4.57 -30.52 -35.31
CA LEU A 271 5.24 -30.05 -34.11
C LEU A 271 4.22 -29.38 -33.20
N ASP A 272 4.30 -29.72 -31.92
CA ASP A 272 3.39 -29.29 -30.87
C ASP A 272 3.61 -27.82 -30.43
N ARG A 273 3.70 -26.91 -31.41
CA ARG A 273 3.95 -25.47 -31.15
C ARG A 273 2.78 -24.81 -30.43
N ARG A 274 1.55 -25.32 -30.64
CA ARG A 274 0.33 -24.71 -30.10
C ARG A 274 0.19 -24.93 -28.60
N THR A 275 0.53 -26.10 -28.09
CA THR A 275 0.56 -26.38 -26.64
C THR A 275 1.70 -25.63 -25.96
N GLN A 276 2.88 -25.53 -26.60
CA GLN A 276 4.02 -24.77 -26.07
C GLN A 276 3.69 -23.29 -25.92
N LEU A 277 3.00 -22.69 -26.90
CA LEU A 277 2.52 -21.31 -26.82
C LEU A 277 1.44 -21.14 -25.74
N GLN A 278 0.55 -22.11 -25.56
CA GLN A 278 -0.47 -22.08 -24.50
C GLN A 278 0.15 -22.08 -23.10
N GLN A 279 1.27 -22.80 -22.89
CA GLN A 279 2.02 -22.80 -21.63
C GLN A 279 2.76 -21.48 -21.33
N GLY A 280 2.81 -20.55 -22.29
CA GLY A 280 3.44 -19.23 -22.16
C GLY A 280 2.50 -18.12 -21.68
N VAL A 281 1.18 -18.35 -21.70
CA VAL A 281 0.16 -17.33 -21.38
C VAL A 281 -0.34 -17.53 -19.94
N PHE A 282 -0.56 -16.44 -19.20
CA PHE A 282 -0.92 -16.42 -17.77
C PHE A 282 0.17 -16.87 -16.78
N ARG A 283 1.44 -16.48 -17.02
CA ARG A 283 2.48 -16.60 -15.99
C ARG A 283 2.41 -15.45 -15.00
N SER A 284 2.71 -15.72 -13.73
CA SER A 284 2.89 -14.69 -12.71
C SER A 284 4.05 -13.76 -13.10
N GLY A 285 3.92 -12.45 -12.85
CA GLY A 285 4.93 -11.43 -13.21
C GLY A 285 6.25 -11.50 -12.41
N HIS A 286 6.51 -12.61 -11.73
CA HIS A 286 7.73 -12.87 -10.98
C HIS A 286 8.23 -14.28 -11.30
N ASN A 287 9.55 -14.45 -11.29
CA ASN A 287 10.18 -15.74 -11.55
C ASN A 287 9.84 -16.70 -10.42
N LEU A 288 9.04 -17.72 -10.73
CA LEU A 288 8.80 -18.84 -9.82
C LEU A 288 10.10 -19.64 -9.66
N PRO A 289 10.38 -20.18 -8.46
CA PRO A 289 11.50 -21.10 -8.28
C PRO A 289 11.41 -22.26 -9.28
N THR A 290 12.46 -22.45 -10.06
CA THR A 290 12.53 -23.50 -11.09
C THR A 290 12.99 -24.84 -10.54
N MET A 291 13.46 -24.86 -9.28
CA MET A 291 13.95 -26.05 -8.59
C MET A 291 13.29 -26.15 -7.22
N THR A 292 13.17 -27.38 -6.72
CA THR A 292 12.68 -27.63 -5.36
C THR A 292 13.74 -27.23 -4.33
N ILE A 293 13.31 -27.03 -3.08
CA ILE A 293 14.23 -26.66 -1.97
C ILE A 293 15.33 -27.70 -1.80
N ASP A 294 14.97 -28.98 -1.91
CA ASP A 294 15.91 -30.09 -1.77
C ASP A 294 16.94 -30.10 -2.91
N GLU A 295 16.48 -29.90 -4.15
CA GLU A 295 17.34 -29.85 -5.34
C GLU A 295 18.28 -28.64 -5.34
N TYR A 296 17.82 -27.50 -4.83
CA TYR A 296 18.66 -26.32 -4.62
C TYR A 296 19.72 -26.56 -3.54
N LEU A 297 19.36 -27.21 -2.42
CA LEU A 297 20.30 -27.56 -1.36
C LEU A 297 21.36 -28.55 -1.83
N GLU A 298 21.00 -29.53 -2.65
CA GLU A 298 21.95 -30.44 -3.29
C GLU A 298 22.90 -29.69 -4.22
N GLU A 299 22.40 -28.72 -4.99
CA GLU A 299 23.23 -27.94 -5.89
C GLU A 299 24.19 -27.01 -5.14
N GLU A 300 23.75 -26.37 -4.06
CA GLU A 300 24.60 -25.57 -3.17
C GLU A 300 25.63 -26.45 -2.42
N LYS A 301 25.25 -27.69 -2.04
CA LYS A 301 26.18 -28.67 -1.44
C LYS A 301 27.24 -29.10 -2.45
N ARG A 302 26.86 -29.35 -3.70
CA ARG A 302 27.77 -29.63 -4.82
C ARG A 302 28.71 -28.47 -5.11
N ARG A 303 28.24 -27.23 -4.96
CA ARG A 303 29.04 -26.01 -5.11
C ARG A 303 29.93 -25.70 -3.91
N GLY A 304 29.81 -26.47 -2.82
CA GLY A 304 30.61 -26.30 -1.60
C GLY A 304 30.21 -25.09 -0.75
N ASN A 305 29.04 -24.50 -1.01
CA ASN A 305 28.51 -23.36 -0.24
C ASN A 305 27.77 -23.79 1.03
N VAL A 306 27.52 -25.09 1.22
CA VAL A 306 26.92 -25.62 2.44
C VAL A 306 28.03 -25.92 3.44
N ILE A 307 28.06 -25.13 4.53
CA ILE A 307 29.00 -25.32 5.64
C ILE A 307 28.56 -26.54 6.44
N GLU A 308 29.17 -27.68 6.17
CA GLU A 308 28.93 -28.94 6.89
C GLU A 308 29.78 -28.94 8.17
N GLY A 309 29.42 -28.08 9.14
CA GLY A 309 30.22 -27.94 10.36
C GLY A 309 29.90 -26.76 11.26
N GLY A 310 28.68 -26.22 11.22
CA GLY A 310 28.24 -25.16 12.13
C GLY A 310 27.20 -25.67 13.13
N GLY A 311 27.64 -26.00 14.35
CA GLY A 311 26.78 -26.42 15.46
C GLY A 311 27.60 -26.64 16.74
N GLU A 312 27.00 -27.15 17.83
CA GLU A 312 27.69 -27.40 19.12
C GLU A 312 28.99 -28.23 18.97
N LYS A 313 29.09 -29.06 17.93
CA LYS A 313 30.30 -29.84 17.60
C LYS A 313 31.52 -28.98 17.24
N SER A 314 31.34 -27.77 16.73
CA SER A 314 32.43 -26.84 16.36
C SER A 314 32.99 -26.11 17.57
N GLY A 315 32.30 -26.16 18.72
CA GLY A 315 32.76 -25.64 20.00
C GLY A 315 33.49 -26.65 20.88
N MET A 316 33.47 -27.94 20.52
CA MET A 316 34.26 -28.97 21.20
C MET A 316 35.70 -28.86 20.72
N LYS A 317 36.54 -28.18 21.51
CA LYS A 317 37.99 -28.33 21.39
C LYS A 317 38.33 -29.78 21.75
N PRO A 318 38.97 -30.56 20.87
CA PRO A 318 39.51 -31.85 21.29
C PRO A 318 40.52 -31.58 22.40
N GLU A 319 40.32 -32.19 23.57
CA GLU A 319 41.30 -32.18 24.64
C GLU A 319 42.54 -32.92 24.12
N VAL A 320 43.67 -32.22 24.10
CA VAL A 320 44.95 -32.78 23.69
C VAL A 320 45.46 -33.63 24.85
N ASP A 321 45.85 -34.87 24.55
CA ASP A 321 46.40 -35.79 25.55
C ASP A 321 47.80 -35.30 25.94
N GLU A 322 47.95 -34.74 27.15
CA GLU A 322 49.21 -34.11 27.63
C GLU A 322 50.36 -35.12 27.81
N ASP A 323 50.07 -36.43 27.73
CA ASP A 323 51.07 -37.50 27.86
C ASP A 323 51.79 -37.82 26.53
N ASP A 324 51.36 -37.25 25.39
CA ASP A 324 52.03 -37.39 24.09
C ASP A 324 52.97 -36.20 23.82
N MET A 325 54.26 -36.39 24.14
CA MET A 325 55.31 -35.37 24.05
C MET A 325 55.41 -34.71 22.66
N ASP A 326 55.13 -35.45 21.58
CA ASP A 326 55.24 -34.93 20.22
C ASP A 326 54.11 -33.93 19.91
N LEU A 327 52.89 -34.17 20.42
CA LEU A 327 51.74 -33.27 20.22
C LEU A 327 51.89 -31.97 21.03
N ALA A 328 52.40 -32.06 22.26
CA ALA A 328 52.65 -30.92 23.12
C ALA A 328 53.73 -29.96 22.56
N ASP A 329 54.78 -30.52 21.95
CA ASP A 329 55.82 -29.74 21.29
C ASP A 329 55.29 -29.00 20.05
N GLU A 330 54.44 -29.64 19.25
CA GLU A 330 53.81 -28.99 18.09
C GLU A 330 52.90 -27.83 18.49
N GLU A 331 52.13 -27.98 19.57
CA GLU A 331 51.25 -26.91 20.06
C GLU A 331 52.06 -25.73 20.59
N THR A 332 53.16 -26.01 21.30
CA THR A 332 54.10 -24.98 21.77
C THR A 332 54.72 -24.20 20.61
N MET A 333 55.08 -24.89 19.53
CA MET A 333 55.61 -24.25 18.31
C MET A 333 54.55 -23.42 17.59
N LYS A 334 53.31 -23.90 17.51
CA LYS A 334 52.17 -23.15 16.93
C LYS A 334 51.84 -21.89 17.75
N ALA A 335 51.88 -21.98 19.07
CA ALA A 335 51.66 -20.86 19.97
C ALA A 335 52.75 -19.78 19.78
N ARG A 336 54.02 -20.17 19.71
CA ARG A 336 55.13 -19.24 19.42
C ARG A 336 54.99 -18.57 18.06
N ALA A 337 54.66 -19.33 17.01
CA ALA A 337 54.44 -18.77 15.68
C ALA A 337 53.27 -17.79 15.64
N TRP A 338 52.23 -18.04 16.46
CA TRP A 338 51.08 -17.15 16.58
C TRP A 338 51.42 -15.85 17.31
N ASP A 339 52.25 -15.92 18.36
CA ASP A 339 52.75 -14.75 19.06
C ASP A 339 53.65 -13.89 18.17
N GLU A 340 54.55 -14.51 17.39
CA GLU A 340 55.40 -13.81 16.42
C GLU A 340 54.57 -13.14 15.32
N TYR A 341 53.51 -13.81 14.83
CA TYR A 341 52.56 -13.22 13.89
C TYR A 341 51.80 -12.03 14.49
N LYS A 342 51.33 -12.14 15.74
CA LYS A 342 50.65 -11.05 16.45
C LYS A 342 51.54 -9.83 16.66
N GLU A 343 52.81 -10.06 16.97
CA GLU A 343 53.80 -9.00 17.16
C GLU A 343 54.16 -8.33 15.82
N ALA A 344 54.27 -9.10 14.74
CA ALA A 344 54.46 -8.58 13.38
C ALA A 344 53.21 -7.85 12.82
N ASN A 345 52.01 -8.15 13.31
CA ASN A 345 50.73 -7.59 12.85
C ASN A 345 49.97 -6.86 13.98
N PRO A 346 50.47 -5.72 14.47
CA PRO A 346 49.82 -4.97 15.54
C PRO A 346 48.43 -4.50 15.09
N ARG A 347 47.47 -4.58 16.02
CA ARG A 347 46.09 -4.12 15.80
C ARG A 347 46.11 -2.63 15.43
N GLY A 348 45.53 -2.29 14.28
CA GLY A 348 45.49 -0.91 13.77
C GLY A 348 46.57 -0.57 12.73
N SER A 349 47.38 -1.54 12.30
CA SER A 349 48.31 -1.40 11.15
C SER A 349 47.62 -1.31 9.78
N GLY A 350 46.28 -1.41 9.73
CA GLY A 350 45.46 -1.24 8.52
C GLY A 350 44.83 0.15 8.39
N ASN A 351 44.46 0.50 7.14
CA ASN A 351 43.88 1.76 6.63
C ASN A 351 43.73 2.92 7.65
N THR A 352 44.82 3.67 7.82
CA THR A 352 44.84 4.93 8.57
C THR A 352 44.47 6.15 7.70
N LEU A 353 44.09 5.97 6.43
CA LEU A 353 43.89 7.06 5.46
C LEU A 353 42.47 7.66 5.47
N ASN A 354 41.51 7.06 6.17
CA ASN A 354 40.14 7.58 6.32
C ASN A 354 39.84 8.01 7.77
N ARG A 355 40.71 8.83 8.35
CA ARG A 355 40.35 9.68 9.49
C ARG A 355 40.22 11.12 9.00
N GLY A 356 39.08 11.41 8.39
CA GLY A 356 38.58 12.73 8.00
C GLY A 356 37.10 12.77 8.29
#